data_AF-A0A4V0BVV1-F1
#
_entry.id   AF-A0A4V0BVV1-F1
#
_cell.length_a   1.000
_cell.length_b   1.000
_cell.length_c   1.000
_cell.angle_alpha   90.00
_cell.angle_beta   90.00
_cell.angle_gamma   90.00
#
_symmetry.space_group_name_H-M   'P 1'
#
loop_
_entity.id
_entity.type
_entity.pdbx_description
1 polymer ?
#
loop_
_entity_poly.entity_id
_entity_poly.type
_entity_poly.pdbx_seq_one_letter_code
_entity_poly.pdbx_strand_id
1 'polypeptide(L)'
;MLRNNLAKLMIDRGVTATQLFNDTGIARSTISKISNNNTDKISLQTIDKICNYLEVSPSEFFDFWAYDVKIQCGFDNFDTLSEVKEHWEFVPEFEEPCYLLLEFRRGRDRKYLLEYKFLYLYSKDPDKLFNPSQLDKVRLNGSMSQVAIFDDMPVQFKNELIDNIKQQLSETFEVWDISPTIKYIDMFIFNPEAE
;
A
#
# COMPACT_ATOMS: atom_id res chain seq x y z
N MET A 1 -8.86 -0.94 9.91
CA MET A 1 -9.02 0.19 8.97
C MET A 1 -10.46 0.37 8.45
N LEU A 2 -10.88 1.62 8.19
CA LEU A 2 -12.21 2.01 7.67
C LEU A 2 -12.05 2.88 6.42
N ARG A 3 -12.80 2.60 5.34
CA ARG A 3 -12.79 3.37 4.08
C ARG A 3 -14.20 3.59 3.58
N ASN A 4 -14.42 4.68 2.84
CA ASN A 4 -15.70 4.96 2.23
C ASN A 4 -15.69 4.65 0.73
N ASN A 5 -16.86 4.24 0.23
CA ASN A 5 -17.07 3.79 -1.14
C ASN A 5 -17.71 4.88 -2.03
N LEU A 6 -17.68 6.16 -1.64
CA LEU A 6 -18.44 7.21 -2.33
C LEU A 6 -18.14 7.27 -3.84
N ALA A 7 -16.87 7.21 -4.24
CA ALA A 7 -16.50 7.25 -5.65
C ALA A 7 -17.12 6.09 -6.45
N LYS A 8 -17.06 4.87 -5.91
CA LYS A 8 -17.67 3.68 -6.50
C LYS A 8 -19.18 3.81 -6.59
N LEU A 9 -19.84 4.18 -5.49
CA LEU A 9 -21.30 4.32 -5.42
C LEU A 9 -21.83 5.39 -6.38
N MET A 10 -21.08 6.47 -6.58
CA MET A 10 -21.40 7.51 -7.56
C MET A 10 -21.30 6.98 -9.00
N ILE A 11 -20.26 6.23 -9.33
CA ILE A 11 -20.09 5.60 -10.64
C ILE A 11 -21.24 4.61 -10.91
N ASP A 12 -21.52 3.73 -9.95
CA ASP A 12 -22.57 2.70 -10.07
C ASP A 12 -23.97 3.30 -10.31
N ARG A 13 -24.18 4.55 -9.86
CA ARG A 13 -25.45 5.28 -10.01
C ARG A 13 -25.46 6.32 -11.12
N GLY A 14 -24.35 6.49 -11.84
CA GLY A 14 -24.21 7.54 -12.84
C GLY A 14 -24.33 8.95 -12.26
N VAL A 15 -23.99 9.15 -10.98
CA VAL A 15 -24.06 10.42 -10.27
C VAL A 15 -22.71 11.12 -10.34
N THR A 16 -22.72 12.37 -10.78
CA THR A 16 -21.54 13.25 -10.76
C THR A 16 -21.42 14.01 -9.44
N ALA A 17 -20.21 14.45 -9.09
CA ALA A 17 -19.99 15.29 -7.91
C ALA A 17 -20.78 16.60 -7.97
N THR A 18 -21.02 17.12 -9.17
CA THR A 18 -21.84 18.31 -9.40
C THR A 18 -23.31 18.08 -9.08
N GLN A 19 -23.89 16.94 -9.51
CA GLN A 19 -25.27 16.57 -9.17
C GLN A 19 -25.42 16.38 -7.67
N LEU A 20 -24.52 15.60 -7.05
CA LEU A 20 -24.54 15.38 -5.62
C LEU A 20 -24.46 16.70 -4.83
N PHE A 21 -23.62 17.66 -5.24
CA PHE A 21 -23.57 18.99 -4.65
C PHE A 21 -24.90 19.75 -4.79
N ASN A 22 -25.46 19.80 -6.00
CA ASN A 22 -26.69 20.54 -6.28
C ASN A 22 -27.87 20.01 -5.47
N ASP A 23 -27.97 18.69 -5.32
CA ASP A 23 -29.15 18.04 -4.75
C ASP A 23 -29.06 17.91 -3.21
N THR A 24 -27.84 17.82 -2.65
CA THR A 24 -27.65 17.61 -1.19
C THR A 24 -27.13 18.85 -0.45
N GLY A 25 -26.61 19.83 -1.19
CA GLY A 25 -25.92 21.02 -0.66
C GLY A 25 -24.56 20.74 -0.03
N ILE A 26 -24.01 19.52 -0.16
CA ILE A 26 -22.67 19.20 0.35
C ILE A 26 -21.62 19.82 -0.58
N ALA A 27 -20.78 20.71 -0.04
CA ALA A 27 -19.75 21.40 -0.81
C ALA A 27 -18.90 20.45 -1.67
N ARG A 28 -18.61 20.84 -2.92
CA ARG A 28 -17.81 20.03 -3.87
C ARG A 28 -16.45 19.63 -3.32
N SER A 29 -15.80 20.52 -2.57
CA SER A 29 -14.52 20.22 -1.89
C SER A 29 -14.67 19.11 -0.86
N THR A 30 -15.78 19.06 -0.13
CA THR A 30 -16.10 17.99 0.81
C THR A 30 -16.37 16.69 0.08
N ILE A 31 -17.20 16.71 -0.98
CA ILE A 31 -17.46 15.52 -1.82
C ILE A 31 -16.15 14.95 -2.36
N SER A 32 -15.28 15.80 -2.92
CA SER A 32 -13.99 15.38 -3.46
C SER A 32 -13.07 14.77 -2.40
N LYS A 33 -13.01 15.35 -1.20
CA LYS A 33 -12.23 14.78 -0.10
C LYS A 33 -12.77 13.40 0.32
N ILE A 34 -14.09 13.26 0.42
CA ILE A 34 -14.73 12.00 0.79
C ILE A 34 -14.50 10.95 -0.32
N SER A 35 -14.81 11.26 -1.58
CA SER A 35 -14.67 10.33 -2.71
C SER A 35 -13.25 9.82 -2.88
N ASN A 36 -12.26 10.67 -2.59
CA ASN A 36 -10.85 10.32 -2.68
C ASN A 36 -10.29 9.70 -1.39
N ASN A 37 -11.13 9.44 -0.38
CA ASN A 37 -10.70 8.98 0.96
C ASN A 37 -9.63 9.87 1.63
N ASN A 38 -9.55 11.15 1.24
CA ASN A 38 -8.60 12.15 1.74
C ASN A 38 -9.15 12.93 2.96
N THR A 39 -9.98 12.28 3.78
CA THR A 39 -10.50 12.85 5.03
C THR A 39 -10.65 11.77 6.09
N ASP A 40 -10.20 12.08 7.30
CA ASP A 40 -10.41 11.30 8.51
C ASP A 40 -11.74 11.64 9.21
N LYS A 41 -12.42 12.69 8.71
CA LYS A 41 -13.62 13.27 9.34
C LYS A 41 -14.74 13.39 8.31
N ILE A 42 -15.85 12.71 8.58
CA ILE A 42 -17.12 12.88 7.88
C ILE A 42 -18.20 13.02 8.94
N SER A 43 -18.98 14.09 8.90
CA SER A 43 -20.08 14.28 9.85
C SER A 43 -21.21 13.29 9.56
N LEU A 44 -21.91 12.83 10.61
CA LEU A 44 -23.07 11.93 10.47
C LEU A 44 -24.15 12.52 9.57
N GLN A 45 -24.37 13.84 9.63
CA GLN A 45 -25.30 14.53 8.73
C GLN A 45 -24.89 14.43 7.25
N THR A 46 -23.59 14.49 6.95
CA THR A 46 -23.09 14.33 5.58
C THR A 46 -23.27 12.89 5.11
N ILE A 47 -22.96 11.91 5.97
CA ILE A 47 -23.16 10.49 5.68
C ILE A 47 -24.64 10.22 5.41
N ASP A 48 -25.54 10.68 6.28
CA ASP A 48 -26.99 10.52 6.16
C ASP A 48 -27.52 11.11 4.84
N LYS A 49 -27.12 12.34 4.49
CA LYS A 49 -27.48 12.96 3.20
C LYS A 49 -27.02 12.15 1.99
N ILE A 50 -25.77 11.69 1.99
CA ILE A 50 -25.21 10.90 0.89
C ILE A 50 -25.92 9.55 0.81
N CYS A 51 -26.11 8.88 1.93
CA CYS A 51 -26.75 7.57 2.00
C CYS A 51 -28.21 7.63 1.50
N ASN A 52 -28.97 8.64 1.95
CA ASN A 52 -30.35 8.85 1.49
C ASN A 52 -30.40 9.20 0.00
N TYR A 53 -29.51 10.08 -0.48
CA TYR A 53 -29.49 10.48 -1.89
C TYR A 53 -29.11 9.33 -2.82
N LEU A 54 -28.14 8.52 -2.42
CA LEU A 54 -27.71 7.34 -3.18
C LEU A 54 -28.56 6.11 -2.83
N GLU A 55 -29.54 6.17 -1.94
CA GLU A 55 -30.32 4.99 -1.54
C GLU A 55 -29.43 3.79 -1.12
N VAL A 56 -28.44 4.06 -0.26
CA VAL A 56 -27.55 3.04 0.33
C VAL A 56 -27.63 3.03 1.83
N SER A 57 -27.31 1.88 2.41
CA SER A 57 -27.05 1.76 3.85
C SER A 57 -25.63 2.23 4.21
N PRO A 58 -25.39 2.62 5.47
CA PRO A 58 -24.03 2.89 5.97
C PRO A 58 -23.06 1.71 5.78
N SER A 59 -23.55 0.47 5.81
CA SER A 59 -22.75 -0.73 5.56
C SER A 59 -22.31 -0.88 4.10
N GLU A 60 -23.04 -0.31 3.15
CA GLU A 60 -22.60 -0.24 1.74
C GLU A 60 -21.68 0.97 1.51
N PHE A 61 -21.90 2.04 2.27
CA PHE A 61 -21.08 3.25 2.19
C PHE A 61 -19.67 3.05 2.74
N PHE A 62 -19.49 2.21 3.77
CA PHE A 62 -18.19 1.96 4.39
C PHE A 62 -17.73 0.52 4.25
N ASP A 63 -16.49 0.35 3.80
CA ASP A 63 -15.76 -0.90 3.96
C ASP A 63 -14.98 -0.86 5.27
N PHE A 64 -15.10 -1.94 6.05
CA PHE A 64 -14.34 -2.13 7.28
C PHE A 64 -13.50 -3.40 7.18
N TRP A 65 -12.20 -3.25 7.46
CA TRP A 65 -11.31 -4.38 7.62
C TRP A 65 -10.70 -4.35 9.02
N ALA A 66 -10.86 -5.44 9.76
CA ALA A 66 -10.58 -5.50 11.20
C ALA A 66 -9.08 -5.54 11.55
N TYR A 67 -8.21 -5.20 10.61
CA TYR A 67 -6.77 -5.15 10.79
C TYR A 67 -6.24 -3.76 10.51
N ASP A 68 -5.20 -3.41 11.25
CA ASP A 68 -4.28 -2.32 10.94
C ASP A 68 -2.94 -2.92 10.53
N VAL A 69 -2.33 -2.38 9.49
CA VAL A 69 -1.08 -2.89 8.92
C VAL A 69 0.06 -1.95 9.24
N LYS A 70 1.11 -2.46 9.87
CA LYS A 70 2.38 -1.76 10.02
C LYS A 70 3.37 -2.33 9.03
N ILE A 71 3.98 -1.46 8.25
CA ILE A 71 4.95 -1.81 7.22
C ILE A 71 6.34 -1.38 7.71
N GLN A 72 7.31 -2.27 7.62
CA GLN A 72 8.71 -1.98 7.94
C GLN A 72 9.60 -2.67 6.91
N CYS A 73 10.63 -2.01 6.41
CA CYS A 73 11.64 -2.62 5.55
C CYS A 73 13.03 -2.09 5.90
N GLY A 74 14.06 -2.82 5.52
CA GLY A 74 15.45 -2.47 5.80
C GLY A 74 16.42 -3.51 5.26
N PHE A 75 17.68 -3.35 5.64
CA PHE A 75 18.75 -4.29 5.32
C PHE A 75 18.93 -5.27 6.48
N ASP A 76 19.36 -6.49 6.18
CA ASP A 76 19.62 -7.49 7.23
C ASP A 76 20.91 -7.18 8.01
N ASN A 77 21.92 -6.61 7.33
CA ASN A 77 23.26 -6.41 7.89
C ASN A 77 23.59 -4.95 8.23
N PHE A 78 22.70 -4.00 7.93
CA PHE A 78 22.95 -2.56 8.07
C PHE A 78 21.70 -1.81 8.54
N ASP A 79 21.88 -0.72 9.28
CA ASP A 79 20.76 0.06 9.78
C ASP A 79 20.26 1.06 8.73
N THR A 80 21.12 1.50 7.81
CA THR A 80 20.79 2.52 6.81
C THR A 80 21.43 2.27 5.44
N LEU A 81 20.81 2.82 4.39
CA LEU A 81 21.38 2.81 3.03
C LEU A 81 22.75 3.52 2.97
N SER A 82 22.97 4.54 3.80
CA SER A 82 24.25 5.26 3.86
C SER A 82 25.38 4.34 4.31
N GLU A 83 25.15 3.50 5.32
CA GLU A 83 26.13 2.52 5.81
C GLU A 83 26.43 1.46 4.74
N VAL A 84 25.41 0.99 4.02
CA VAL A 84 25.58 0.07 2.89
C VAL A 84 26.48 0.69 1.81
N LYS A 85 26.20 1.94 1.41
CA LYS A 85 26.99 2.65 0.39
C LYS A 85 28.43 2.91 0.82
N GLU A 86 28.67 3.21 2.10
CA GLU A 86 30.01 3.38 2.67
C GLU A 86 30.77 2.05 2.69
N HIS A 87 30.12 0.98 3.18
CA HIS A 87 30.74 -0.35 3.26
C HIS A 87 31.17 -0.88 1.89
N TRP A 88 30.33 -0.67 0.87
CA TRP A 88 30.55 -1.15 -0.49
C TRP A 88 31.11 -0.10 -1.45
N GLU A 89 31.66 1.03 -0.96
CA GLU A 89 32.05 2.19 -1.78
C GLU A 89 32.96 1.82 -2.97
N PHE A 90 33.91 0.92 -2.73
CA PHE A 90 34.92 0.48 -3.69
C PHE A 90 34.50 -0.73 -4.54
N VAL A 91 33.30 -1.26 -4.31
CA VAL A 91 32.75 -2.39 -5.06
C VAL A 91 31.80 -1.86 -6.13
N PRO A 92 32.11 -2.07 -7.43
CA PRO A 92 31.33 -1.50 -8.53
C PRO A 92 29.96 -2.16 -8.69
N GLU A 93 29.78 -3.39 -8.22
CA GLU A 93 28.52 -4.12 -8.23
C GLU A 93 28.44 -5.02 -7.00
N PHE A 94 27.35 -4.90 -6.23
CA PHE A 94 27.13 -5.69 -5.02
C PHE A 94 25.65 -6.02 -4.83
N GLU A 95 25.39 -7.05 -4.03
CA GLU A 95 24.06 -7.44 -3.59
C GLU A 95 24.01 -7.39 -2.06
N GLU A 96 22.95 -6.83 -1.48
CA GLU A 96 22.76 -6.75 -0.02
C GLU A 96 21.39 -7.34 0.39
N PRO A 97 21.33 -8.33 1.29
CA PRO A 97 20.08 -8.88 1.78
C PRO A 97 19.21 -7.86 2.52
N CYS A 98 17.92 -7.90 2.23
CA CYS A 98 16.92 -6.96 2.71
C CYS A 98 15.64 -7.68 3.11
N TYR A 99 14.79 -6.98 3.87
CA TYR A 99 13.51 -7.50 4.31
C TYR A 99 12.37 -6.48 4.17
N LEU A 100 11.15 -7.01 4.11
CA LEU A 100 9.88 -6.31 4.28
C LEU A 100 9.02 -7.09 5.27
N LEU A 101 8.62 -6.43 6.34
CA LEU A 101 7.73 -6.94 7.37
C LEU A 101 6.37 -6.26 7.27
N LEU A 102 5.33 -7.08 7.10
CA LEU A 102 3.93 -6.67 7.19
C LEU A 102 3.33 -7.23 8.47
N GLU A 103 3.10 -6.35 9.44
CA GLU A 103 2.51 -6.71 10.73
C GLU A 103 1.02 -6.34 10.74
N PHE A 104 0.16 -7.35 10.80
CA PHE A 104 -1.29 -7.19 10.87
C PHE A 104 -1.75 -7.31 12.31
N ARG A 105 -2.33 -6.22 12.82
CA ARG A 105 -2.81 -6.11 14.20
C ARG A 105 -4.32 -6.00 14.23
N ARG A 106 -4.95 -6.67 15.19
CA ARG A 106 -6.38 -6.51 15.49
C ARG A 106 -6.54 -6.17 16.96
N GLY A 107 -6.91 -4.93 17.25
CA GLY A 107 -6.88 -4.40 18.61
C GLY A 107 -5.43 -4.31 19.12
N ARG A 108 -5.16 -4.86 20.32
CA ARG A 108 -3.80 -4.86 20.90
C ARG A 108 -2.95 -6.06 20.47
N ASP A 109 -3.56 -7.04 19.83
CA ASP A 109 -2.88 -8.28 19.47
C ASP A 109 -2.33 -8.22 18.05
N ARG A 110 -1.05 -8.57 17.90
CA ARG A 110 -0.50 -8.98 16.62
C ARG A 110 -1.16 -10.31 16.22
N LYS A 111 -1.77 -10.37 15.04
CA LYS A 111 -2.41 -11.59 14.52
C LYS A 111 -1.55 -12.27 13.47
N TYR A 112 -0.97 -11.50 12.56
CA TYR A 112 -0.11 -12.03 11.51
C TYR A 112 1.14 -11.19 11.36
N LEU A 113 2.24 -11.87 11.03
CA LEU A 113 3.51 -11.26 10.63
C LEU A 113 3.93 -11.97 9.35
N LEU A 114 4.00 -11.23 8.25
CA LEU A 114 4.58 -11.69 7.00
C LEU A 114 5.97 -11.06 6.86
N GLU A 115 6.96 -11.88 6.59
CA GLU A 115 8.31 -11.43 6.26
C GLU A 115 8.60 -11.82 4.82
N TYR A 116 9.02 -10.85 4.03
CA TYR A 116 9.54 -11.07 2.70
C TYR A 116 11.02 -10.75 2.70
N LYS A 117 11.83 -11.63 2.13
CA LYS A 117 13.26 -11.40 1.87
C LYS A 117 13.46 -11.04 0.41
N PHE A 118 14.45 -10.18 0.15
CA PHE A 118 14.84 -9.78 -1.18
C PHE A 118 16.28 -9.28 -1.17
N LEU A 119 16.82 -8.97 -2.35
CA LEU A 119 18.15 -8.40 -2.49
C LEU A 119 18.06 -6.97 -3.01
N TYR A 120 18.84 -6.09 -2.39
CA TYR A 120 19.21 -4.80 -2.95
C TYR A 120 20.39 -5.01 -3.88
N LEU A 121 20.23 -4.65 -5.16
CA LEU A 121 21.25 -4.77 -6.18
C LEU A 121 21.73 -3.38 -6.56
N TYR A 122 23.04 -3.15 -6.51
CA TYR A 122 23.65 -1.89 -6.93
C TYR A 122 24.69 -2.12 -8.02
N SER A 123 24.75 -1.24 -9.01
CA SER A 123 25.74 -1.30 -10.10
C SER A 123 26.12 0.09 -10.61
N LYS A 124 27.43 0.38 -10.68
CA LYS A 124 28.01 1.59 -11.27
C LYS A 124 28.16 1.54 -12.80
N ASP A 125 27.56 0.55 -13.45
CA ASP A 125 27.61 0.38 -14.91
C ASP A 125 27.07 1.65 -15.62
N PRO A 126 27.83 2.27 -16.55
CA PRO A 126 27.34 3.37 -17.37
C PRO A 126 26.02 3.08 -18.08
N ASP A 127 25.77 1.83 -18.49
CA ASP A 127 24.51 1.47 -19.15
C ASP A 127 23.31 1.46 -18.19
N LYS A 128 23.57 1.45 -16.86
CA LYS A 128 22.57 1.54 -15.78
C LYS A 128 22.50 2.93 -15.13
N LEU A 129 23.10 3.94 -15.74
CA LEU A 129 23.24 5.33 -15.23
C LEU A 129 21.96 5.95 -14.64
N PHE A 130 20.78 5.55 -15.13
CA PHE A 130 19.51 6.13 -14.71
C PHE A 130 18.83 5.38 -13.55
N ASN A 131 19.21 4.14 -13.25
CA ASN A 131 18.69 3.41 -12.09
C ASN A 131 19.75 2.43 -11.56
N PRO A 132 20.79 2.94 -10.89
CA PRO A 132 21.92 2.13 -10.44
C PRO A 132 21.53 1.13 -9.35
N SER A 133 20.35 1.29 -8.75
CA SER A 133 19.86 0.50 -7.63
C SER A 133 18.50 -0.11 -7.94
N GLN A 134 18.32 -1.39 -7.64
CA GLN A 134 17.02 -2.06 -7.75
C GLN A 134 16.84 -3.10 -6.66
N LEU A 135 15.58 -3.48 -6.40
CA LEU A 135 15.26 -4.64 -5.58
C LEU A 135 15.01 -5.83 -6.49
N ASP A 136 15.31 -7.05 -6.05
CA ASP A 136 15.01 -8.27 -6.80
C ASP A 136 14.90 -9.50 -5.87
N LYS A 137 14.49 -10.64 -6.42
CA LYS A 137 14.40 -11.94 -5.73
C LYS A 137 13.49 -11.89 -4.50
N VAL A 138 12.34 -11.20 -4.61
CA VAL A 138 11.35 -11.13 -3.53
C VAL A 138 10.76 -12.52 -3.25
N ARG A 139 10.89 -12.99 -2.02
CA ARG A 139 10.42 -14.30 -1.54
C ARG A 139 9.75 -14.16 -0.19
N LEU A 140 8.72 -14.97 0.05
CA LEU A 140 8.12 -15.06 1.38
C LEU A 140 9.01 -15.93 2.28
N ASN A 141 9.51 -15.37 3.37
CA ASN A 141 10.17 -16.11 4.44
C ASN A 141 9.11 -16.63 5.41
N GLY A 142 8.45 -17.73 5.03
CA GLY A 142 7.37 -18.30 5.82
C GLY A 142 6.47 -19.26 5.03
N SER A 143 5.33 -19.61 5.64
CA SER A 143 4.35 -20.48 5.04
C SER A 143 3.38 -19.70 4.15
N MET A 144 3.09 -20.24 2.96
CA MET A 144 2.03 -19.73 2.07
C MET A 144 0.66 -19.60 2.75
N SER A 145 0.38 -20.40 3.79
CA SER A 145 -0.86 -20.29 4.56
C SER A 145 -1.03 -18.94 5.27
N GLN A 146 0.05 -18.22 5.54
CA GLN A 146 0.00 -16.89 6.17
C GLN A 146 -0.55 -15.82 5.23
N VAL A 147 -0.42 -16.02 3.90
CA VAL A 147 -0.87 -15.11 2.84
C VAL A 147 -2.41 -15.10 2.72
N ALA A 148 -3.10 -16.11 3.29
CA ALA A 148 -4.55 -16.20 3.31
C ALA A 148 -5.25 -14.99 3.97
N ILE A 149 -4.53 -14.20 4.78
CA ILE A 149 -5.05 -12.95 5.33
C ILE A 149 -5.52 -11.96 4.23
N PHE A 150 -4.94 -12.07 3.03
CA PHE A 150 -5.31 -11.23 1.89
C PHE A 150 -6.59 -11.70 1.19
N ASP A 151 -7.05 -12.94 1.39
CA ASP A 151 -8.22 -13.49 0.68
C ASP A 151 -9.48 -12.67 1.00
N ASP A 152 -9.65 -12.33 2.28
CA ASP A 152 -10.79 -11.55 2.78
C ASP A 152 -10.52 -10.03 2.79
N MET A 153 -9.36 -9.56 2.33
CA MET A 153 -9.03 -8.14 2.30
C MET A 153 -9.78 -7.45 1.15
N PRO A 154 -10.63 -6.43 1.40
CA PRO A 154 -11.30 -5.71 0.32
C PRO A 154 -10.29 -5.05 -0.64
N VAL A 155 -10.64 -5.01 -1.93
CA VAL A 155 -9.74 -4.57 -3.01
C VAL A 155 -9.15 -3.18 -2.78
N GLN A 156 -9.94 -2.26 -2.22
CA GLN A 156 -9.45 -0.92 -1.90
C GLN A 156 -8.29 -0.94 -0.89
N PHE A 157 -8.36 -1.78 0.15
CA PHE A 157 -7.28 -1.93 1.12
C PHE A 157 -6.07 -2.64 0.52
N LYS A 158 -6.26 -3.58 -0.42
CA LYS A 158 -5.15 -4.19 -1.17
C LYS A 158 -4.36 -3.12 -1.93
N ASN A 159 -5.05 -2.28 -2.70
CA ASN A 159 -4.41 -1.23 -3.49
C ASN A 159 -3.65 -0.25 -2.59
N GLU A 160 -4.30 0.23 -1.51
CA GLU A 160 -3.66 1.14 -0.56
C GLU A 160 -2.43 0.52 0.12
N LEU A 161 -2.52 -0.75 0.52
CA LEU A 161 -1.37 -1.47 1.10
C LEU A 161 -0.21 -1.52 0.11
N ILE A 162 -0.48 -1.85 -1.15
CA ILE A 162 0.56 -1.90 -2.19
C ILE A 162 1.17 -0.53 -2.43
N ASP A 163 0.37 0.53 -2.53
CA ASP A 163 0.89 1.89 -2.73
C ASP A 163 1.80 2.32 -1.58
N ASN A 164 1.40 2.02 -0.34
CA ASN A 164 2.21 2.29 0.86
C ASN A 164 3.52 1.46 0.87
N ILE A 165 3.46 0.18 0.47
CA ILE A 165 4.66 -0.67 0.36
C ILE A 165 5.61 -0.10 -0.69
N LYS A 166 5.11 0.25 -1.89
CA LYS A 166 5.91 0.84 -2.97
C LYS A 166 6.62 2.11 -2.50
N GLN A 167 5.87 3.02 -1.87
CA GLN A 167 6.42 4.26 -1.33
C GLN A 167 7.52 3.97 -0.31
N GLN A 168 7.27 3.10 0.67
CA GLN A 168 8.24 2.84 1.74
C GLN A 168 9.50 2.14 1.23
N LEU A 169 9.38 1.21 0.28
CA LEU A 169 10.54 0.59 -0.38
C LEU A 169 11.34 1.61 -1.18
N SER A 170 10.68 2.43 -2.01
CA SER A 170 11.35 3.48 -2.78
C SER A 170 12.09 4.49 -1.90
N GLU A 171 11.48 4.91 -0.79
CA GLU A 171 12.10 5.84 0.16
C GLU A 171 13.28 5.20 0.91
N THR A 172 13.14 3.95 1.37
CA THR A 172 14.17 3.27 2.19
C THR A 172 15.40 2.90 1.38
N PHE A 173 15.20 2.43 0.14
CA PHE A 173 16.27 1.89 -0.70
C PHE A 173 16.72 2.87 -1.81
N GLU A 174 16.11 4.05 -1.92
CA GLU A 174 16.31 5.01 -3.02
C GLU A 174 16.17 4.37 -4.41
N VAL A 175 15.21 3.47 -4.56
CA VAL A 175 14.90 2.78 -5.82
C VAL A 175 13.71 3.44 -6.52
N TRP A 176 13.78 3.52 -7.84
CA TRP A 176 12.70 4.13 -8.61
C TRP A 176 11.44 3.25 -8.60
N ASP A 177 10.28 3.91 -8.55
CA ASP A 177 8.96 3.30 -8.61
C ASP A 177 8.71 2.54 -9.93
N ILE A 178 9.40 2.96 -11.00
CA ILE A 178 9.38 2.27 -12.31
C ILE A 178 10.21 0.99 -12.37
N SER A 179 11.03 0.70 -11.35
CA SER A 179 11.80 -0.55 -11.31
C SER A 179 10.87 -1.76 -11.36
N PRO A 180 11.20 -2.85 -12.09
CA PRO A 180 10.28 -3.97 -12.28
C PRO A 180 9.74 -4.54 -10.97
N THR A 181 10.59 -4.71 -9.96
CA THR A 181 10.20 -5.26 -8.66
C THR A 181 9.23 -4.37 -7.91
N ILE A 182 9.47 -3.06 -7.88
CA ILE A 182 8.53 -2.12 -7.25
C ILE A 182 7.23 -2.08 -8.03
N LYS A 183 7.30 -1.98 -9.36
CA LYS A 183 6.12 -1.91 -10.24
C LYS A 183 5.16 -3.10 -10.04
N TYR A 184 5.71 -4.32 -9.96
CA TYR A 184 4.96 -5.57 -9.84
C TYR A 184 4.98 -6.17 -8.42
N ILE A 185 5.25 -5.35 -7.39
CA ILE A 185 5.37 -5.83 -6.00
C ILE A 185 4.10 -6.53 -5.51
N ASP A 186 2.93 -6.14 -6.01
CA ASP A 186 1.64 -6.76 -5.73
C ASP A 186 1.62 -8.25 -6.08
N MET A 187 2.24 -8.64 -7.19
CA MET A 187 2.35 -10.06 -7.57
C MET A 187 3.16 -10.84 -6.53
N PHE A 188 4.28 -10.29 -6.08
CA PHE A 188 5.14 -10.94 -5.10
C PHE A 188 4.55 -10.96 -3.69
N ILE A 189 3.76 -9.94 -3.31
CA ILE A 189 3.14 -9.86 -1.98
C ILE A 189 1.92 -10.78 -1.90
N PHE A 190 1.03 -10.73 -2.89
CA PHE A 190 -0.22 -11.49 -2.83
C PHE A 190 -0.10 -12.92 -3.34
N ASN A 191 0.87 -13.21 -4.21
CA ASN A 191 1.13 -14.54 -4.74
C ASN A 191 2.64 -14.87 -4.69
N PRO A 192 3.26 -14.90 -3.49
CA PRO A 192 4.68 -15.14 -3.38
C PRO A 192 5.06 -16.55 -3.82
N GLU A 193 6.30 -16.70 -4.26
CA GLU A 193 7.01 -17.98 -4.20
C GLU A 193 7.53 -18.15 -2.76
N ALA A 194 7.26 -19.30 -2.16
CA ALA A 194 7.85 -19.67 -0.87
C ALA A 194 9.31 -20.13 -1.06
N GLU A 195 10.15 -19.79 -0.10
CA GLU A 195 11.54 -20.24 -0.03
C GLU A 195 11.68 -21.73 0.35
#